data_AF-A0A7C9EQJ3-F1
#
_entry.id   AF-A0A7C9EQJ3-F1
#
_cell.length_a   1.000
_cell.length_b   1.000
_cell.length_c   1.000
_cell.angle_alpha   90.00
_cell.angle_beta   90.00
_cell.angle_gamma   90.00
#
_symmetry.space_group_name_H-M   'P 1'
#
loop_
_entity.id
_entity.type
_entity.pdbx_description
1 polymer ?
#
loop_
_entity_poly.entity_id
_entity_poly.type
_entity_poly.pdbx_seq_one_letter_code
_entity_poly.pdbx_strand_id
1 'polypeptide(L)'
;ALRDSKCKDASNSLTDNACRRRQLQEKENEWGVQVAGKYKEMEDLRMQEDSRQQRILKAKEDLAAAELELTSLPPFEPPRNEFEKLGAQIVELEDNARQIRQQKSDKDKILAQNRRNLAQLLERLKEMENRNSKLLYKLQKFGADKIFEAYKWLQEHRHQLKREVYGPVLLEVNVNDQSHADYLEGHVPLYIWKSFIAQDPSDRDMLVRNMKGFDVPILNYVSNGEH
;
A
#
# COMPACT_ATOMS: atom_id res chain seq x y z
N ALA A 1 40.85 -122.75 32.63
CA ALA A 1 41.95 -122.14 31.85
C ALA A 1 41.62 -122.06 30.34
N LEU A 2 41.64 -123.16 29.57
CA LEU A 2 41.45 -123.11 28.11
C LEU A 2 40.01 -122.75 27.66
N ARG A 3 38.98 -123.18 28.41
CA ARG A 3 37.57 -122.82 28.15
C ARG A 3 37.26 -121.37 28.53
N ASP A 4 37.85 -120.85 29.60
CA ASP A 4 37.63 -119.47 30.06
C ASP A 4 38.25 -118.44 29.10
N SER A 5 39.39 -118.75 28.48
CA SER A 5 40.01 -117.90 27.46
C SER A 5 39.13 -117.76 26.21
N LYS A 6 38.59 -118.87 25.69
CA LYS A 6 37.68 -118.86 24.52
C LYS A 6 36.37 -118.14 24.79
N CYS A 7 35.81 -118.27 26.01
CA CYS A 7 34.62 -117.51 26.41
C CYS A 7 34.90 -116.00 26.49
N LYS A 8 36.08 -115.58 26.95
CA LYS A 8 36.47 -114.16 26.95
C LYS A 8 36.64 -113.60 25.53
N ASP A 9 37.28 -114.33 24.63
CA ASP A 9 37.48 -113.89 23.24
C ASP A 9 36.13 -113.78 22.50
N ALA A 10 35.23 -114.74 22.71
CA ALA A 10 33.87 -114.68 22.17
C ALA A 10 33.07 -113.49 22.75
N SER A 11 33.19 -113.21 24.05
CA SER A 11 32.55 -112.04 24.68
C SER A 11 33.09 -110.73 24.13
N ASN A 12 34.41 -110.61 23.94
CA ASN A 12 35.05 -109.40 23.40
C ASN A 12 34.63 -109.14 21.94
N SER A 13 34.55 -110.20 21.11
CA SER A 13 34.05 -110.09 19.74
C SER A 13 32.56 -109.71 19.71
N LEU A 14 31.76 -110.20 20.66
CA LEU A 14 30.35 -109.84 20.79
C LEU A 14 30.18 -108.36 21.17
N THR A 15 31.01 -107.85 22.11
CA THR A 15 31.00 -106.43 22.50
C THR A 15 31.48 -105.52 21.39
N ASP A 16 32.50 -105.91 20.62
CA ASP A 16 32.98 -105.15 19.46
C ASP A 16 31.92 -105.08 18.35
N ASN A 17 31.24 -106.19 18.06
CA ASN A 17 30.14 -106.21 17.10
C ASN A 17 28.93 -105.41 17.59
N ALA A 18 28.65 -105.40 18.89
CA ALA A 18 27.61 -104.53 19.46
C ALA A 18 27.99 -103.04 19.34
N CYS A 19 29.27 -102.69 19.55
CA CYS A 19 29.78 -101.34 19.38
C CYS A 19 29.71 -100.89 17.91
N ARG A 20 30.15 -101.73 16.96
CA ARG A 20 30.05 -101.43 15.51
C ARG A 20 28.62 -101.26 15.04
N ARG A 21 27.69 -102.12 15.50
CA ARG A 21 26.25 -101.97 15.18
C ARG A 21 25.70 -100.65 15.70
N ARG A 22 26.07 -100.25 16.92
CA ARG A 22 25.66 -98.95 17.48
C ARG A 22 26.20 -97.78 16.65
N GLN A 23 27.49 -97.81 16.28
CA GLN A 23 28.09 -96.76 15.43
C GLN A 23 27.45 -96.67 14.04
N LEU A 24 27.10 -97.81 13.43
CA LEU A 24 26.39 -97.83 12.15
C LEU A 24 24.99 -97.24 12.29
N GLN A 25 24.27 -97.57 13.36
CA GLN A 25 22.94 -97.05 13.63
C GLN A 25 22.97 -95.54 13.97
N GLU A 26 23.98 -95.08 14.70
CA GLU A 26 24.20 -93.65 14.94
C GLU A 26 24.46 -92.90 13.63
N LYS A 27 25.33 -93.43 12.76
CA LYS A 27 25.56 -92.86 11.42
C LYS A 27 24.30 -92.88 10.57
N GLU A 28 23.55 -93.98 10.55
CA GLU A 28 22.28 -94.08 9.81
C GLU A 28 21.29 -93.01 10.27
N ASN A 29 21.18 -92.79 11.58
CA ASN A 29 20.36 -91.71 12.14
C ASN A 29 20.89 -90.32 11.75
N GLU A 30 22.20 -90.09 11.82
CA GLU A 30 22.84 -88.83 11.39
C GLU A 30 22.59 -88.54 9.91
N TRP A 31 22.77 -89.53 9.04
CA TRP A 31 22.47 -89.43 7.60
C TRP A 31 20.97 -89.20 7.38
N GLY A 32 20.10 -89.88 8.11
CA GLY A 32 18.65 -89.69 8.05
C GLY A 32 18.23 -88.26 8.39
N VAL A 33 18.80 -87.68 9.45
CA VAL A 33 18.58 -86.28 9.84
C VAL A 33 19.12 -85.32 8.78
N GLN A 34 20.32 -85.56 8.24
CA GLN A 34 20.89 -84.72 7.19
C GLN A 34 20.07 -84.74 5.90
N VAL A 35 19.61 -85.92 5.46
CA VAL A 35 18.77 -86.08 4.27
C VAL A 35 17.44 -85.35 4.47
N ALA A 36 16.77 -85.55 5.60
CA ALA A 36 15.52 -84.85 5.90
C ALA A 36 15.70 -83.32 5.95
N GLY A 37 16.82 -82.85 6.54
CA GLY A 37 17.19 -81.44 6.56
C GLY A 37 17.39 -80.86 5.16
N LYS A 38 18.15 -81.57 4.31
CA LYS A 38 18.41 -81.16 2.91
C LYS A 38 17.15 -81.13 2.05
N TYR A 39 16.24 -82.09 2.24
CA TYR A 39 14.93 -82.08 1.55
C TYR A 39 14.08 -80.88 1.95
N LYS A 40 14.09 -80.52 3.24
CA LYS A 40 13.36 -79.33 3.72
C LYS A 40 13.95 -78.03 3.18
N GLU A 41 15.29 -77.90 3.19
CA GLU A 41 15.99 -76.76 2.57
C GLU A 41 15.65 -76.64 1.07
N MET A 42 15.60 -77.76 0.34
CA MET A 42 15.27 -77.77 -1.09
C MET A 42 13.82 -77.32 -1.34
N GLU A 43 12.87 -77.74 -0.51
CA GLU A 43 11.47 -77.32 -0.62
C GLU A 43 11.30 -75.83 -0.30
N ASP A 44 11.97 -75.33 0.75
CA ASP A 44 11.97 -73.90 1.11
C ASP A 44 12.54 -73.04 -0.03
N LEU A 45 13.63 -73.49 -0.67
CA LEU A 45 14.20 -72.81 -1.84
C LEU A 45 13.25 -72.84 -3.04
N ARG A 46 12.52 -73.92 -3.27
CA ARG A 46 11.51 -74.00 -4.34
C ARG A 46 10.40 -72.99 -4.13
N MET A 47 9.89 -72.88 -2.90
CA MET A 47 8.85 -71.91 -2.54
C MET A 47 9.33 -70.46 -2.71
N GLN A 48 10.59 -70.17 -2.38
CA GLN A 48 11.19 -68.86 -2.62
C GLN A 48 11.32 -68.53 -4.11
N GLU A 49 11.72 -69.50 -4.92
CA GLU A 49 11.83 -69.32 -6.37
C GLU A 49 10.46 -69.10 -7.03
N ASP A 50 9.44 -69.87 -6.64
CA ASP A 50 8.07 -69.66 -7.12
C ASP A 50 7.55 -68.25 -6.76
N SER A 51 7.81 -67.80 -5.53
CA SER A 51 7.46 -66.44 -5.08
C SER A 51 8.22 -65.37 -5.87
N ARG A 52 9.49 -65.60 -6.20
CA ARG A 52 10.32 -64.69 -7.01
C ARG A 52 9.78 -64.59 -8.43
N GLN A 53 9.42 -65.72 -9.04
CA GLN A 53 8.85 -65.78 -10.38
C GLN A 53 7.52 -65.03 -10.46
N GLN A 54 6.63 -65.20 -9.47
CA GLN A 54 5.38 -64.45 -9.40
C GLN A 54 5.61 -62.93 -9.31
N ARG A 55 6.58 -62.47 -8.51
CA ARG A 55 6.93 -61.05 -8.43
C ARG A 55 7.45 -60.50 -9.75
N ILE A 56 8.27 -61.28 -10.46
CA ILE A 56 8.80 -60.90 -11.78
C ILE A 56 7.69 -60.81 -12.81
N LEU A 57 6.77 -61.78 -12.83
CA LEU A 57 5.62 -61.76 -13.74
C LEU A 57 4.77 -60.52 -13.49
N LYS A 58 4.42 -60.25 -12.24
CA LYS A 58 3.66 -59.05 -11.87
C LYS A 58 4.38 -57.76 -12.26
N ALA A 59 5.67 -57.65 -11.98
CA ALA A 59 6.46 -56.47 -12.36
C ALA A 59 6.53 -56.27 -13.88
N LYS A 60 6.54 -57.36 -14.67
CA LYS A 60 6.49 -57.28 -16.13
C LYS A 60 5.12 -56.82 -16.63
N GLU A 61 4.04 -57.28 -16.03
CA GLU A 61 2.68 -56.83 -16.33
C GLU A 61 2.51 -55.34 -16.00
N ASP A 62 2.94 -54.92 -14.82
CA ASP A 62 2.89 -53.52 -14.37
C ASP A 62 3.72 -52.61 -15.31
N LEU A 63 4.89 -53.07 -15.74
CA LEU A 63 5.75 -52.35 -16.68
C LEU A 63 5.08 -52.21 -18.06
N ALA A 64 4.52 -53.30 -18.59
CA ALA A 64 3.80 -53.27 -19.85
C ALA A 64 2.57 -52.36 -19.79
N ALA A 65 1.85 -52.35 -18.66
CA ALA A 65 0.74 -51.43 -18.43
C ALA A 65 1.20 -49.97 -18.43
N ALA A 66 2.29 -49.64 -17.72
CA ALA A 66 2.84 -48.29 -17.68
C ALA A 66 3.38 -47.81 -19.05
N GLU A 67 4.00 -48.70 -19.83
CA GLU A 67 4.44 -48.39 -21.21
C GLU A 67 3.25 -48.16 -22.15
N LEU A 68 2.18 -48.93 -21.99
CA LEU A 68 0.94 -48.73 -22.74
C LEU A 68 0.29 -47.39 -22.37
N GLU A 69 0.20 -47.05 -21.09
CA GLU A 69 -0.28 -45.75 -20.64
C GLU A 69 0.57 -44.63 -21.25
N LEU A 70 1.89 -44.71 -21.16
CA LEU A 70 2.80 -43.71 -21.73
C LEU A 70 2.63 -43.52 -23.24
N THR A 71 2.44 -44.60 -23.99
CA THR A 71 2.22 -44.54 -25.45
C THR A 71 0.81 -44.06 -25.82
N SER A 72 -0.18 -44.32 -24.97
CA SER A 72 -1.55 -43.84 -25.15
C SER A 72 -1.72 -42.36 -24.79
N LEU A 73 -0.80 -41.79 -24.01
CA LEU A 73 -0.82 -40.38 -23.67
C LEU A 73 -0.53 -39.54 -24.93
N PRO A 74 -1.38 -38.54 -25.23
CA PRO A 74 -1.12 -37.64 -26.34
C PRO A 74 0.16 -36.84 -26.08
N PRO A 75 0.93 -36.49 -27.13
CA PRO A 75 2.08 -35.59 -27.00
C PRO A 75 1.66 -34.29 -26.31
N PHE A 76 2.29 -33.97 -25.18
CA PHE A 76 2.06 -32.71 -24.50
C PHE A 76 2.67 -31.58 -25.32
N GLU A 77 1.83 -30.78 -25.97
CA GLU A 77 2.24 -29.52 -26.59
C GLU A 77 1.98 -28.38 -25.61
N PRO A 78 3.03 -27.75 -25.04
CA PRO A 78 2.85 -26.58 -24.20
C PRO A 78 2.25 -25.46 -25.06
N PRO A 79 1.15 -24.80 -24.64
CA PRO A 79 0.51 -23.74 -25.41
C PRO A 79 1.33 -22.43 -25.34
N ARG A 80 2.54 -22.45 -25.90
CA ARG A 80 3.50 -21.33 -25.88
C ARG A 80 2.90 -20.02 -26.40
N ASN A 81 2.09 -20.11 -27.45
CA ASN A 81 1.44 -18.95 -28.05
C ASN A 81 0.45 -18.26 -27.09
N GLU A 82 -0.22 -19.01 -26.21
CA GLU A 82 -1.14 -18.44 -25.22
C GLU A 82 -0.36 -17.76 -24.09
N PHE A 83 0.73 -18.39 -23.63
CA PHE A 83 1.62 -17.78 -22.65
C PHE A 83 2.28 -16.50 -23.16
N GLU A 84 2.70 -16.46 -24.42
CA GLU A 84 3.27 -15.26 -25.03
C GLU A 84 2.23 -14.13 -25.15
N LYS A 85 0.99 -14.45 -25.55
CA LYS A 85 -0.12 -13.48 -25.59
C LYS A 85 -0.46 -12.94 -24.21
N LEU A 86 -0.55 -13.81 -23.21
CA LEU A 86 -0.82 -13.42 -21.83
C LEU A 86 0.34 -12.59 -21.26
N GLY A 87 1.59 -12.96 -21.57
CA GLY A 87 2.78 -12.20 -21.17
C GLY A 87 2.77 -10.79 -21.75
N ALA A 88 2.42 -10.63 -23.03
CA ALA A 88 2.28 -9.32 -23.66
C ALA A 88 1.17 -8.47 -23.01
N GLN A 89 0.01 -9.09 -22.71
CA GLN A 89 -1.09 -8.40 -22.02
C GLN A 89 -0.71 -7.95 -20.60
N ILE A 90 0.05 -8.76 -19.86
CA ILE A 90 0.53 -8.39 -18.53
C ILE A 90 1.40 -7.15 -18.60
N VAL A 91 2.38 -7.12 -19.51
CA VAL A 91 3.28 -5.96 -19.67
C VAL A 91 2.50 -4.69 -20.04
N GLU A 92 1.56 -4.79 -20.98
CA GLU A 92 0.73 -3.66 -21.39
C GLU A 92 -0.13 -3.12 -20.23
N LEU A 93 -0.74 -4.02 -19.44
CA LEU A 93 -1.52 -3.63 -18.26
C LEU A 93 -0.64 -2.99 -17.18
N GLU A 94 0.58 -3.49 -16.98
CA GLU A 94 1.54 -2.93 -16.02
C GLU A 94 1.97 -1.51 -16.40
N ASP A 95 2.24 -1.27 -17.69
CA ASP A 95 2.62 0.04 -18.21
C ASP A 95 1.46 1.04 -18.12
N ASN A 96 0.26 0.62 -18.50
CA ASN A 96 -0.95 1.44 -18.32
C ASN A 96 -1.18 1.79 -16.84
N ALA A 97 -1.04 0.81 -15.94
CA ALA A 97 -1.19 1.05 -14.50
C ALA A 97 -0.10 2.01 -13.97
N ARG A 98 1.13 1.91 -14.48
CA ARG A 98 2.24 2.83 -14.14
C ARG A 98 1.93 4.26 -14.60
N GLN A 99 1.44 4.42 -15.83
CA GLN A 99 1.07 5.73 -16.37
C GLN A 99 -0.06 6.38 -15.56
N ILE A 100 -1.11 5.62 -15.22
CA ILE A 100 -2.22 6.11 -14.38
C ILE A 100 -1.73 6.54 -13.00
N ARG A 101 -0.85 5.74 -12.37
CA ARG A 101 -0.26 6.08 -11.06
C ARG A 101 0.56 7.37 -11.13
N GLN A 102 1.33 7.56 -12.20
CA GLN A 102 2.11 8.78 -12.41
C GLN A 102 1.20 10.00 -12.55
N GLN A 103 0.17 9.91 -13.41
CA GLN A 103 -0.79 11.00 -13.60
C GLN A 103 -1.53 11.35 -12.30
N LYS A 104 -1.88 10.34 -11.49
CA LYS A 104 -2.50 10.56 -10.18
C LYS A 104 -1.55 11.32 -9.25
N SER A 105 -0.29 10.90 -9.16
CA SER A 105 0.72 11.57 -8.33
C SER A 105 0.89 13.04 -8.71
N ASP A 106 0.92 13.35 -10.01
CA ASP A 106 1.10 14.72 -10.47
C ASP A 106 -0.13 15.59 -10.21
N LYS A 107 -1.35 15.04 -10.35
CA LYS A 107 -2.59 15.73 -9.94
C LYS A 107 -2.64 15.97 -8.43
N ASP A 108 -2.20 15.01 -7.62
CA ASP A 108 -2.17 15.14 -6.15
C ASP A 108 -1.19 16.24 -5.71
N LYS A 109 -0.04 16.38 -6.38
CA LYS A 109 0.90 17.49 -6.14
C LYS A 109 0.27 18.85 -6.46
N ILE A 110 -0.41 18.97 -7.59
CA ILE A 110 -1.10 20.20 -7.99
C ILE A 110 -2.20 20.54 -6.98
N LEU A 111 -3.00 19.56 -6.57
CA LEU A 111 -4.03 19.74 -5.53
C LEU A 111 -3.44 20.19 -4.21
N ALA A 112 -2.34 19.58 -3.76
CA ALA A 112 -1.66 19.97 -2.54
C ALA A 112 -1.08 21.39 -2.60
N GLN A 113 -0.57 21.81 -3.77
CA GLN A 113 -0.12 23.18 -3.98
C GLN A 113 -1.30 24.17 -3.94
N ASN A 114 -2.40 23.87 -4.63
CA ASN A 114 -3.59 24.72 -4.64
C ASN A 114 -4.20 24.87 -3.25
N ARG A 115 -4.25 23.80 -2.45
CA ARG A 115 -4.71 23.85 -1.05
C ARG A 115 -3.83 24.78 -0.20
N ARG A 116 -2.51 24.71 -0.37
CA ARG A 116 -1.57 25.61 0.33
C ARG A 116 -1.77 27.06 -0.08
N ASN A 117 -1.92 27.33 -1.38
CA ASN A 117 -2.19 28.68 -1.89
C ASN A 117 -3.51 29.22 -1.35
N LEU A 118 -4.57 28.41 -1.34
CA LEU A 118 -5.88 28.79 -0.80
C LEU A 118 -5.79 29.12 0.69
N ALA A 119 -5.09 28.30 1.48
CA ALA A 119 -4.89 28.56 2.90
C ALA A 119 -4.14 29.89 3.14
N GLN A 120 -3.12 30.18 2.35
CA GLN A 120 -2.40 31.46 2.42
C GLN A 120 -3.29 32.65 2.05
N LEU A 121 -4.12 32.51 1.02
CA LEU A 121 -5.05 33.57 0.62
C LEU A 121 -6.12 33.82 1.68
N LEU A 122 -6.65 32.77 2.31
CA LEU A 122 -7.61 32.88 3.41
C LEU A 122 -6.98 33.53 4.65
N GLU A 123 -5.75 33.15 5.00
CA GLU A 123 -5.06 33.78 6.13
C GLU A 123 -4.79 35.26 5.85
N ARG A 124 -4.36 35.60 4.62
CA ARG A 124 -4.19 37.00 4.21
C ARG A 124 -5.51 37.77 4.25
N LEU A 125 -6.61 37.17 3.80
CA LEU A 125 -7.94 37.77 3.87
C LEU A 125 -8.35 38.05 5.33
N LYS A 126 -8.14 37.07 6.22
CA LYS A 126 -8.41 37.20 7.65
C LYS A 126 -7.50 38.23 8.33
N GLU A 127 -6.24 38.29 7.95
CA GLU A 127 -5.32 39.35 8.39
C GLU A 127 -5.79 40.73 7.93
N MET A 128 -6.28 40.86 6.70
CA MET A 128 -6.82 42.10 6.16
C MET A 128 -8.12 42.49 6.87
N GLU A 129 -9.03 41.54 7.12
CA GLU A 129 -10.21 41.78 7.96
C GLU A 129 -9.80 42.24 9.36
N ASN A 130 -8.75 41.67 9.94
CA ASN A 130 -8.23 42.07 11.25
C ASN A 130 -7.52 43.44 11.24
N ARG A 131 -6.73 43.78 10.23
CA ARG A 131 -6.07 45.09 10.10
C ARG A 131 -7.09 46.19 9.86
N ASN A 132 -8.01 45.97 8.93
CA ASN A 132 -9.08 46.92 8.61
C ASN A 132 -10.03 47.10 9.80
N SER A 133 -10.41 46.01 10.48
CA SER A 133 -11.21 46.11 11.70
C SER A 133 -10.48 46.83 12.83
N LYS A 134 -9.17 46.62 12.99
CA LYS A 134 -8.36 47.36 13.98
C LYS A 134 -8.28 48.86 13.67
N LEU A 135 -8.12 49.23 12.41
CA LEU A 135 -8.08 50.64 11.98
C LEU A 135 -9.46 51.31 12.11
N LEU A 136 -10.53 50.62 11.71
CA LEU A 136 -11.91 51.07 11.93
C LEU A 136 -12.22 51.24 13.43
N TYR A 137 -11.74 50.32 14.28
CA TYR A 137 -11.89 50.42 15.73
C TYR A 137 -11.11 51.59 16.32
N LYS A 138 -9.91 51.88 15.81
CA LYS A 138 -9.17 53.09 16.17
C LYS A 138 -9.97 54.34 15.78
N LEU A 139 -10.45 54.43 14.54
CA LEU A 139 -11.27 55.55 14.07
C LEU A 139 -12.53 55.75 14.93
N GLN A 140 -13.19 54.66 15.31
CA GLN A 140 -14.34 54.70 16.20
C GLN A 140 -13.99 55.35 17.53
N LYS A 141 -12.86 54.98 18.14
CA LYS A 141 -12.35 55.59 19.38
C LYS A 141 -11.97 57.07 19.24
N PHE A 142 -11.62 57.53 18.03
CA PHE A 142 -11.23 58.91 17.75
C PHE A 142 -12.41 59.81 17.33
N GLY A 143 -13.66 59.40 17.60
CA GLY A 143 -14.85 60.25 17.41
C GLY A 143 -15.59 60.00 16.09
N ALA A 144 -15.54 58.78 15.58
CA ALA A 144 -16.35 58.32 14.45
C ALA A 144 -17.18 57.09 14.88
N ASP A 145 -18.12 57.30 15.80
CA ASP A 145 -18.86 56.21 16.49
C ASP A 145 -19.54 55.23 15.53
N LYS A 146 -20.02 55.73 14.39
CA LYS A 146 -20.76 54.97 13.37
C LYS A 146 -19.94 54.61 12.12
N ILE A 147 -18.61 54.62 12.22
CA ILE A 147 -17.71 54.40 11.08
C ILE A 147 -17.82 52.98 10.52
N PHE A 148 -18.14 52.00 11.36
CA PHE A 148 -18.33 50.61 10.96
C PHE A 148 -19.61 50.45 10.11
N GLU A 149 -20.70 51.06 10.55
CA GLU A 149 -21.97 51.04 9.82
C GLU A 149 -21.87 51.79 8.50
N ALA A 150 -21.19 52.94 8.49
CA ALA A 150 -20.86 53.69 7.28
C ALA A 150 -20.05 52.84 6.28
N TYR A 151 -18.98 52.19 6.74
CA TYR A 151 -18.15 51.34 5.90
C TYR A 151 -18.91 50.12 5.37
N LYS A 152 -19.71 49.47 6.21
CA LYS A 152 -20.57 48.34 5.81
C LYS A 152 -21.61 48.74 4.78
N TRP A 153 -22.28 49.88 4.98
CA TRP A 153 -23.26 50.41 4.03
C TRP A 153 -22.62 50.66 2.67
N LEU A 154 -21.41 51.26 2.65
CA LEU A 154 -20.66 51.49 1.42
C LEU A 154 -20.37 50.17 0.68
N GLN A 155 -19.92 49.13 1.40
CA GLN A 155 -19.65 47.81 0.80
C GLN A 155 -20.92 47.17 0.22
N GLU A 156 -22.06 47.27 0.91
CA GLU A 156 -23.33 46.72 0.43
C GLU A 156 -23.86 47.46 -0.81
N HIS A 157 -23.65 48.77 -0.89
CA HIS A 157 -24.17 49.63 -1.98
C HIS A 157 -23.12 49.94 -3.05
N ARG A 158 -21.94 49.28 -3.01
CA ARG A 158 -20.87 49.38 -4.00
C ARG A 158 -21.38 49.24 -5.44
N HIS A 159 -22.33 48.34 -5.66
CA HIS A 159 -22.90 48.02 -6.97
C HIS A 159 -23.81 49.12 -7.55
N GLN A 160 -24.24 50.10 -6.74
CA GLN A 160 -25.14 51.19 -7.15
C GLN A 160 -24.40 52.48 -7.50
N LEU A 161 -23.11 52.55 -7.13
CA LEU A 161 -22.24 53.70 -7.39
C LEU A 161 -21.69 53.63 -8.81
N LYS A 162 -21.60 54.78 -9.48
CA LYS A 162 -21.08 54.86 -10.84
C LYS A 162 -19.55 54.66 -10.89
N ARG A 163 -18.86 55.15 -9.86
CA ARG A 163 -17.40 55.06 -9.72
C ARG A 163 -16.99 54.55 -8.35
N GLU A 164 -15.72 54.19 -8.25
CA GLU A 164 -15.14 53.72 -7.00
C GLU A 164 -15.00 54.87 -5.99
N VAL A 165 -15.71 54.74 -4.87
CA VAL A 165 -15.56 55.59 -3.69
C VAL A 165 -14.50 54.99 -2.77
N TYR A 166 -13.52 55.78 -2.33
CA TYR A 166 -12.46 55.33 -1.44
C TYR A 166 -12.78 55.64 0.02
N GLY A 167 -12.34 54.78 0.94
CA GLY A 167 -12.21 55.13 2.35
C GLY A 167 -12.93 54.24 3.37
N PRO A 168 -12.82 54.59 4.67
CA PRO A 168 -12.17 55.78 5.25
C PRO A 168 -10.69 55.97 4.86
N VAL A 169 -10.21 57.21 4.69
CA VAL A 169 -8.83 57.52 4.23
C VAL A 169 -7.76 56.75 5.01
N LEU A 170 -7.95 56.56 6.32
CA LEU A 170 -7.00 55.79 7.15
C LEU A 170 -6.81 54.33 6.69
N LEU A 171 -7.80 53.72 6.02
CA LEU A 171 -7.70 52.36 5.48
C LEU A 171 -6.92 52.31 4.16
N GLU A 172 -6.90 53.40 3.41
CA GLU A 172 -6.31 53.47 2.07
C GLU A 172 -4.84 53.95 2.10
N VAL A 173 -4.43 54.63 3.17
CA VAL A 173 -3.07 55.17 3.32
C VAL A 173 -2.17 54.15 4.03
N ASN A 174 -1.13 53.69 3.33
CA ASN A 174 -0.06 52.88 3.90
C ASN A 174 1.29 53.57 3.74
N VAL A 175 1.98 53.82 4.86
CA VAL A 175 3.27 54.51 4.89
C VAL A 175 4.34 53.52 5.37
N ASN A 176 5.40 53.33 4.59
CA ASN A 176 6.43 52.34 4.89
C ASN A 176 7.45 52.81 5.95
N ASP A 177 7.60 54.12 6.12
CA ASP A 177 8.59 54.74 7.02
C ASP A 177 7.87 55.50 8.14
N GLN A 178 8.26 55.26 9.39
CA GLN A 178 7.65 55.87 10.57
C GLN A 178 7.84 57.39 10.57
N SER A 179 8.99 57.88 10.08
CA SER A 179 9.28 59.33 10.06
C SER A 179 8.30 60.11 9.17
N HIS A 180 7.89 59.51 8.04
CA HIS A 180 6.88 60.08 7.15
C HIS A 180 5.46 59.95 7.74
N ALA A 181 5.18 58.90 8.50
CA ALA A 181 3.90 58.73 9.17
C ALA A 181 3.68 59.82 10.23
N ASP A 182 4.69 60.07 11.07
CA ASP A 182 4.63 61.11 12.10
C ASP A 182 4.41 62.51 11.48
N TYR A 183 5.07 62.77 10.34
CA TYR A 183 4.86 64.01 9.60
C TYR A 183 3.43 64.15 9.08
N LEU A 184 2.86 63.10 8.48
CA LEU A 184 1.48 63.11 7.97
C LEU A 184 0.45 63.25 9.09
N GLU A 185 0.65 62.60 10.23
CA GLU A 185 -0.23 62.72 11.39
C GLU A 185 -0.25 64.16 11.94
N GLY A 186 0.88 64.87 11.92
CA GLY A 186 0.96 66.25 12.37
C GLY A 186 0.34 67.28 11.41
N HIS A 187 0.31 67.00 10.11
CA HIS A 187 -0.11 67.96 9.09
C HIS A 187 -1.51 67.71 8.54
N VAL A 188 -2.01 66.48 8.57
CA VAL A 188 -3.31 66.11 8.03
C VAL A 188 -4.37 66.23 9.14
N PRO A 189 -5.36 67.12 9.00
CA PRO A 189 -6.43 67.25 9.98
C PRO A 189 -7.18 65.94 10.24
N LEU A 190 -7.56 65.72 11.50
CA LEU A 190 -8.21 64.48 11.97
C LEU A 190 -9.46 64.10 11.17
N TYR A 191 -10.24 65.08 10.70
CA TYR A 191 -11.47 64.82 9.95
C TYR A 191 -11.21 64.17 8.58
N ILE A 192 -10.02 64.35 8.00
CA ILE A 192 -9.67 63.76 6.70
C ILE A 192 -9.49 62.25 6.85
N TRP A 193 -8.88 61.79 7.94
CA TRP A 193 -8.66 60.36 8.18
C TRP A 193 -9.95 59.54 8.29
N LYS A 194 -11.03 60.15 8.80
CA LYS A 194 -12.37 59.55 8.85
C LYS A 194 -13.22 59.78 7.60
N SER A 195 -12.70 60.48 6.60
CA SER A 195 -13.48 60.86 5.43
C SER A 195 -13.55 59.78 4.36
N PHE A 196 -14.63 59.80 3.57
CA PHE A 196 -14.78 59.02 2.36
C PHE A 196 -14.58 59.91 1.13
N ILE A 197 -13.90 59.42 0.11
CA ILE A 197 -13.58 60.17 -1.10
C ILE A 197 -14.43 59.63 -2.26
N ALA A 198 -15.34 60.45 -2.77
CA ALA A 198 -16.11 60.15 -3.97
C ALA A 198 -15.42 60.74 -5.22
N GLN A 199 -15.46 60.01 -6.34
CA GLN A 199 -14.90 60.48 -7.62
C GLN A 199 -15.95 61.14 -8.54
N ASP A 200 -17.23 60.79 -8.39
CA ASP A 200 -18.33 61.35 -9.17
C ASP A 200 -19.19 62.26 -8.28
N PRO A 201 -19.54 63.49 -8.72
CA PRO A 201 -20.45 64.37 -7.98
C PRO A 201 -21.82 63.75 -7.68
N SER A 202 -22.33 62.88 -8.56
CA SER A 202 -23.59 62.15 -8.37
C SER A 202 -23.49 61.16 -7.21
N ASP A 203 -22.37 60.42 -7.15
CA ASP A 203 -22.09 59.45 -6.09
C ASP A 203 -21.86 60.18 -4.76
N ARG A 204 -21.21 61.34 -4.79
CA ARG A 204 -21.07 62.23 -3.63
C ARG A 204 -22.43 62.63 -3.07
N ASP A 205 -23.36 63.10 -3.90
CA ASP A 205 -24.68 63.54 -3.42
C ASP A 205 -25.49 62.38 -2.83
N MET A 206 -25.37 61.19 -3.43
CA MET A 206 -25.95 59.96 -2.91
C MET A 206 -25.37 59.59 -1.53
N LEU A 207 -24.04 59.62 -1.39
CA LEU A 207 -23.36 59.38 -0.13
C LEU A 207 -23.73 60.43 0.91
N VAL A 208 -23.72 61.72 0.55
CA VAL A 208 -24.06 62.81 1.48
C VAL A 208 -25.49 62.68 1.93
N ARG A 209 -26.43 62.18 1.11
CA ARG A 209 -27.83 61.97 1.52
C ARG A 209 -27.99 60.76 2.46
N ASN A 210 -27.36 59.65 2.12
CA ASN A 210 -27.53 58.38 2.84
C ASN A 210 -26.64 58.28 4.10
N MET A 211 -25.51 59.00 4.12
CA MET A 211 -24.51 58.91 5.19
C MET A 211 -24.63 60.04 6.23
N LYS A 212 -25.62 60.95 6.11
CA LYS A 212 -25.87 62.00 7.14
C LYS A 212 -26.09 61.41 8.53
N GLY A 213 -26.70 60.23 8.61
CA GLY A 213 -26.98 59.55 9.88
C GLY A 213 -25.74 58.96 10.57
N PHE A 214 -24.62 58.83 9.85
CA PHE A 214 -23.37 58.23 10.33
C PHE A 214 -22.31 59.26 10.74
N ASP A 215 -22.54 60.55 10.51
CA ASP A 215 -21.62 61.65 10.89
C ASP A 215 -20.18 61.49 10.36
N VAL A 216 -20.07 61.07 9.09
CA VAL A 216 -18.78 60.88 8.40
C VAL A 216 -18.59 61.94 7.31
N PRO A 217 -17.41 62.61 7.23
CA PRO A 217 -17.13 63.58 6.18
C PRO A 217 -17.01 62.91 4.82
N ILE A 218 -17.55 63.54 3.78
CA ILE A 218 -17.42 63.08 2.40
C ILE A 218 -16.67 64.15 1.61
N LEU A 219 -15.50 63.79 1.11
CA LEU A 219 -14.68 64.60 0.24
C LEU A 219 -14.96 64.23 -1.22
N ASN A 220 -14.90 65.23 -2.09
CA ASN A 220 -15.02 65.01 -3.52
C ASN A 220 -13.62 65.11 -4.14
N TYR A 221 -13.21 64.07 -4.87
CA TYR A 221 -12.05 64.15 -5.72
C TYR A 221 -12.44 64.81 -7.03
N VAL A 222 -12.19 66.11 -7.12
CA VAL A 222 -12.20 66.79 -8.42
C VAL A 222 -10.84 66.49 -9.03
N SER A 223 -10.77 65.48 -9.90
CA SER A 223 -9.66 65.41 -10.84
C SER A 223 -9.74 66.69 -11.65
N ASN A 224 -8.89 67.67 -11.36
CA ASN A 224 -8.64 68.75 -12.30
C ASN A 224 -8.15 68.06 -13.56
N GLY A 225 -9.03 67.92 -14.55
CA GLY A 225 -8.66 67.49 -15.88
C GLY A 225 -7.79 68.57 -16.48
N GLU A 226 -6.48 68.37 -16.34
CA GLU A 226 -5.37 68.70 -17.23
C GLU A 226 -5.21 70.15 -17.75
N HIS A 227 -4.02 70.37 -18.30
CA HIS A 227 -3.57 71.53 -19.05
C HIS A 227 -4.51 71.99 -20.17
#